data_AF-A0A9D8IYN7-F1
#
_entry.id   AF-A0A9D8IYN7-F1
#
_cell.length_a   1.000
_cell.length_b   1.000
_cell.length_c   1.000
_cell.angle_alpha   90.00
_cell.angle_beta   90.00
_cell.angle_gamma   90.00
#
_symmetry.space_group_name_H-M   'P 1'
#
loop_
_entity.id
_entity.type
_entity.pdbx_description
1 polymer ?
#
loop_
_entity_poly.entity_id
_entity_poly.type
_entity_poly.pdbx_seq_one_letter_code
_entity_poly.pdbx_strand_id
1 'polypeptide(L)'
;MKFRQSIPFIILVLFASSSCSDQQSVPLTQQEQRVAKAYAEVLVLNERHRTNGMDDSLIYARSVDSVLARLGFEWREFEGEFLKLSQSPRKAKPLFDSTEAAIRELRRRQIEAQER
;
A
#
# COMPACT_ATOMS: atom_id res chain seq x y z
N MET A 1 -0.08 0.76 17.95
CA MET A 1 -1.32 1.34 17.38
C MET A 1 -1.07 2.48 16.39
N LYS A 2 -0.12 3.40 16.60
CA LYS A 2 0.10 4.58 15.73
C LYS A 2 0.46 4.26 14.26
N PHE A 3 1.12 3.13 13.99
CA PHE A 3 1.54 2.75 12.63
C PHE A 3 0.36 2.36 11.71
N ARG A 4 -0.68 1.70 12.26
CA ARG A 4 -1.92 1.34 11.54
C ARG A 4 -2.61 2.56 10.90
N GLN A 5 -2.48 3.72 11.54
CA GLN A 5 -3.06 4.98 11.10
C GLN A 5 -2.14 5.78 10.14
N SER A 6 -0.85 5.45 10.07
CA SER A 6 0.15 6.20 9.29
C SER A 6 0.59 5.51 7.99
N ILE A 7 0.08 4.31 7.70
CA ILE A 7 0.20 3.64 6.39
C ILE A 7 0.01 4.58 5.19
N PRO A 8 -0.99 5.50 5.15
CA PRO A 8 -1.20 6.36 3.99
C PRO A 8 -0.08 7.39 3.76
N PHE A 9 0.70 7.71 4.78
CA PHE A 9 1.68 8.81 4.74
C PHE A 9 3.07 8.36 4.28
N ILE A 10 3.36 7.06 4.24
CA ILE A 10 4.70 6.55 3.93
C ILE A 10 5.07 6.74 2.44
N ILE A 11 4.09 6.81 1.52
CA ILE A 11 4.34 7.16 0.10
C ILE A 11 4.97 8.54 -0.06
N LEU A 12 4.55 9.53 0.74
CA LEU A 12 5.07 10.90 0.61
C LEU A 12 6.55 10.99 0.96
N VAL A 13 7.01 10.17 1.92
CA VAL A 13 8.43 10.06 2.30
C VAL A 13 9.23 9.35 1.21
N LEU A 14 8.66 8.29 0.61
CA LEU A 14 9.29 7.54 -0.48
C LEU A 14 9.56 8.41 -1.72
N PHE A 15 8.60 9.26 -2.09
CA PHE A 15 8.74 10.20 -3.21
C PHE A 15 9.91 11.16 -3.00
N ALA A 16 9.97 11.81 -1.82
CA ALA A 16 11.02 12.77 -1.47
C ALA A 16 12.43 12.13 -1.49
N SER A 17 12.56 10.87 -1.08
CA SER A 17 13.86 10.17 -1.09
C SER A 17 14.32 9.70 -2.47
N SER A 18 13.40 9.53 -3.43
CA SER A 18 13.73 9.03 -4.78
C SER A 18 14.19 10.13 -5.76
N SER A 19 13.75 11.38 -5.56
CA SER A 19 14.09 12.51 -6.43
C SER A 19 15.53 13.05 -6.27
N CYS A 20 16.32 12.53 -5.32
CA CYS A 20 17.67 13.03 -5.04
C CYS A 20 18.82 12.11 -5.47
N SER A 21 18.56 10.99 -6.15
CA SER A 21 19.64 10.04 -6.45
C SER A 21 19.55 9.49 -7.87
N ASP A 22 20.62 9.71 -8.66
CA ASP A 22 20.94 9.00 -9.92
C ASP A 22 21.25 7.50 -9.67
N GLN A 23 20.54 6.87 -8.74
CA GLN A 23 20.71 5.47 -8.40
C GLN A 23 19.90 4.60 -9.35
N GLN A 24 20.59 3.67 -10.01
CA GLN A 24 19.98 2.65 -10.85
C GLN A 24 18.95 1.86 -10.03
N SER A 25 17.71 1.85 -10.51
CA SER A 25 16.58 1.19 -9.85
C SER A 25 16.76 -0.34 -9.84
N VAL A 26 16.35 -0.97 -8.74
CA VAL A 26 16.39 -2.44 -8.60
C VAL A 26 14.97 -2.98 -8.65
N PRO A 27 14.67 -3.96 -9.53
CA PRO A 27 13.33 -4.52 -9.63
C PRO A 27 12.90 -5.19 -8.32
N LEU A 28 11.60 -5.14 -8.04
CA LEU A 28 11.01 -5.81 -6.89
C LEU A 28 10.99 -7.33 -7.11
N THR A 29 11.28 -8.07 -6.05
CA THR A 29 11.04 -9.52 -6.00
C THR A 29 9.53 -9.82 -5.99
N GLN A 30 9.13 -11.08 -6.23
CA GLN A 30 7.72 -11.48 -6.18
C GLN A 30 7.09 -11.20 -4.81
N GLN A 31 7.81 -11.44 -3.72
CA GLN A 31 7.31 -11.15 -2.38
C GLN A 31 7.10 -9.65 -2.18
N GLU A 32 8.02 -8.82 -2.66
CA GLU A 32 7.92 -7.36 -2.55
C GLU A 32 6.79 -6.78 -3.40
N GLN A 33 6.51 -7.38 -4.57
CA GLN A 33 5.33 -7.06 -5.37
C GLN A 33 4.03 -7.42 -4.64
N ARG A 34 3.98 -8.53 -3.90
CA ARG A 34 2.83 -8.88 -3.05
C ARG A 34 2.62 -7.85 -1.94
N VAL A 35 3.70 -7.36 -1.33
CA VAL A 35 3.65 -6.28 -0.32
C VAL A 35 3.14 -4.98 -0.95
N ALA A 36 3.64 -4.59 -2.13
CA ALA A 36 3.18 -3.42 -2.87
C ALA A 36 1.68 -3.46 -3.19
N LYS A 37 1.18 -4.65 -3.58
CA LYS A 37 -0.24 -4.91 -3.81
C LYS A 37 -1.06 -4.83 -2.53
N ALA A 38 -0.61 -5.46 -1.44
CA ALA A 38 -1.30 -5.38 -0.16
C ALA A 38 -1.43 -3.94 0.33
N TYR A 39 -0.36 -3.17 0.19
CA TYR A 39 -0.35 -1.76 0.51
C TYR A 39 -1.34 -0.95 -0.36
N ALA A 40 -1.38 -1.21 -1.67
CA ALA A 40 -2.36 -0.58 -2.57
C ALA A 40 -3.82 -0.82 -2.14
N GLU A 41 -4.15 -2.06 -1.75
CA GLU A 41 -5.50 -2.40 -1.29
C GLU A 41 -5.86 -1.68 0.01
N VAL A 42 -4.90 -1.56 0.95
CA VAL A 42 -5.09 -0.80 2.18
C VAL A 42 -5.28 0.70 1.91
N LEU A 43 -4.58 1.28 0.93
CA LEU A 43 -4.76 2.68 0.55
C LEU A 43 -6.15 2.97 -0.02
N VAL A 44 -6.63 2.11 -0.93
CA VAL A 44 -7.97 2.24 -1.51
C VAL A 44 -9.04 2.06 -0.44
N LEU A 45 -8.83 1.13 0.50
CA LEU A 45 -9.71 0.96 1.66
C LEU A 45 -9.74 2.23 2.53
N ASN A 46 -8.59 2.82 2.81
CA ASN A 46 -8.49 4.06 3.58
C ASN A 46 -9.19 5.24 2.88
N GLU A 47 -9.00 5.38 1.56
CA GLU A 47 -9.70 6.39 0.75
C GLU A 47 -11.22 6.26 0.89
N ARG A 48 -11.76 5.04 0.73
CA ARG A 48 -13.19 4.76 0.91
C ARG A 48 -13.69 5.04 2.32
N HIS A 49 -12.91 4.66 3.32
CA HIS A 49 -13.27 4.87 4.73
C HIS A 49 -13.40 6.37 5.04
N ARG A 50 -12.48 7.20 4.51
CA ARG A 50 -12.53 8.66 4.65
C ARG A 50 -13.67 9.29 3.84
N THR A 51 -13.87 8.87 2.60
CA THR A 51 -14.96 9.39 1.74
C THR A 51 -16.35 9.13 2.33
N ASN A 52 -16.53 7.99 3.01
CA ASN A 52 -17.80 7.63 3.63
C ASN A 52 -18.02 8.26 5.01
N GLY A 53 -17.12 9.14 5.48
CA GLY A 53 -17.23 9.79 6.79
C GLY A 53 -17.18 8.82 7.98
N MET A 54 -16.59 7.64 7.80
CA MET A 54 -16.47 6.65 8.86
C MET A 54 -15.25 7.00 9.73
N ASP A 55 -15.48 7.56 10.91
CA ASP A 55 -14.42 7.89 11.89
C ASP A 55 -14.13 6.73 12.88
N ASP A 56 -14.68 5.54 12.62
CA ASP A 56 -14.43 4.38 13.46
C ASP A 56 -13.10 3.70 13.11
N SER A 57 -12.06 4.09 13.84
CA SER A 57 -10.72 3.51 13.74
C SER A 57 -10.66 1.99 14.00
N LEU A 58 -11.61 1.41 14.74
CA LEU A 58 -11.67 -0.03 14.98
C LEU A 58 -12.21 -0.78 13.78
N ILE A 59 -13.24 -0.24 13.12
CA ILE A 59 -13.77 -0.80 11.86
C ILE A 59 -12.68 -0.79 10.79
N TYR A 60 -12.00 0.35 10.62
CA TYR A 60 -10.88 0.47 9.69
C TYR A 60 -9.79 -0.57 9.99
N ALA A 61 -9.34 -0.69 11.24
CA ALA A 61 -8.33 -1.66 11.62
C ALA A 61 -8.72 -3.11 11.29
N ARG A 62 -9.98 -3.49 11.53
CA ARG A 62 -10.50 -4.83 11.18
C ARG A 62 -10.55 -5.05 9.67
N SER A 63 -10.99 -4.05 8.90
CA SER A 63 -11.00 -4.13 7.44
C SER A 63 -9.60 -4.29 6.87
N VAL A 64 -8.61 -3.60 7.45
CA VAL A 64 -7.20 -3.74 7.07
C VAL A 64 -6.68 -5.14 7.40
N ASP A 65 -6.92 -5.64 8.62
CA ASP A 65 -6.51 -7.01 9.02
C ASP A 65 -7.12 -8.06 8.07
N SER A 66 -8.39 -7.89 7.66
CA SER A 66 -9.06 -8.76 6.68
C SER A 66 -8.41 -8.72 5.28
N VAL A 67 -8.05 -7.53 4.79
CA VAL A 67 -7.34 -7.37 3.51
C VAL A 67 -6.00 -8.08 3.53
N LEU A 68 -5.22 -7.91 4.61
CA LEU A 68 -3.91 -8.54 4.74
C LEU A 68 -4.02 -10.07 4.84
N ALA A 69 -4.94 -10.58 5.67
CA ALA A 69 -5.16 -12.01 5.82
C ALA A 69 -5.56 -12.67 4.49
N ARG A 70 -6.43 -12.03 3.70
CA ARG A 70 -6.80 -12.54 2.36
C ARG A 70 -5.62 -12.62 1.39
N LEU A 71 -4.64 -11.72 1.55
CA LEU A 71 -3.40 -11.73 0.76
C LEU A 71 -2.30 -12.63 1.34
N GLY A 72 -2.61 -13.34 2.42
CA GLY A 72 -1.71 -14.26 3.10
C GLY A 72 -0.62 -13.55 3.90
N PHE A 73 -0.94 -12.40 4.49
CA PHE A 73 -0.04 -11.66 5.37
C PHE A 73 -0.58 -11.56 6.78
N GLU A 74 0.29 -11.83 7.75
CA GLU A 74 0.11 -11.35 9.11
C GLU A 74 0.48 -9.86 9.19
N TRP A 75 -0.20 -9.10 10.06
CA TRP A 75 0.04 -7.65 10.19
C TRP A 75 1.53 -7.32 10.42
N ARG A 76 2.17 -8.04 11.35
CA ARG A 76 3.58 -7.81 11.71
C ARG A 76 4.54 -8.15 10.57
N GLU A 77 4.22 -9.17 9.79
CA GLU A 77 5.02 -9.58 8.64
C GLU A 77 4.94 -8.49 7.56
N PHE A 78 3.74 -8.05 7.22
CA PHE A 78 3.53 -6.96 6.27
C PHE A 78 4.23 -5.68 6.70
N GLU A 79 4.09 -5.27 7.97
CA GLU A 79 4.73 -4.08 8.53
C GLU A 79 6.26 -4.15 8.40
N GLY A 80 6.86 -5.30 8.75
CA GLY A 80 8.30 -5.50 8.66
C GLY A 80 8.82 -5.46 7.23
N GLU A 81 8.15 -6.14 6.30
CA GLU A 81 8.55 -6.17 4.89
C GLU A 81 8.36 -4.81 4.21
N PHE A 82 7.24 -4.14 4.48
CA PHE A 82 6.97 -2.81 3.96
C PHE A 82 7.98 -1.78 4.48
N LEU A 83 8.35 -1.84 5.77
CA LEU A 83 9.35 -0.94 6.33
C LEU A 83 10.71 -1.11 5.65
N LYS A 84 11.18 -2.36 5.49
CA LYS A 84 12.44 -2.66 4.78
C LYS A 84 12.43 -2.10 3.36
N LEU A 85 11.32 -2.29 2.64
CA LEU A 85 11.13 -1.78 1.29
C LEU A 85 11.16 -0.26 1.23
N SER A 86 10.45 0.41 2.15
CA SER A 86 10.39 1.86 2.22
C SER A 86 11.73 2.51 2.60
N GLN A 87 12.62 1.76 3.24
CA GLN A 87 13.95 2.24 3.60
C GLN A 87 14.99 2.00 2.49
N SER A 88 14.59 1.42 1.35
CA SER A 88 15.51 1.11 0.24
C SER A 88 15.34 2.13 -0.90
N PRO A 89 16.23 3.13 -1.03
CA PRO A 89 16.08 4.19 -2.03
C PRO A 89 16.02 3.66 -3.47
N ARG A 90 16.79 2.60 -3.78
CA ARG A 90 16.82 1.96 -5.10
C ARG A 90 15.53 1.22 -5.46
N LYS A 91 14.73 0.85 -4.46
CA LYS A 91 13.43 0.17 -4.63
C LYS A 91 12.25 1.13 -4.49
N ALA A 92 12.47 2.37 -4.07
CA ALA A 92 11.40 3.36 -3.87
C ALA A 92 10.58 3.59 -5.14
N LYS A 93 11.24 3.84 -6.29
CA LYS A 93 10.55 4.02 -7.57
C LYS A 93 9.80 2.75 -8.04
N PRO A 94 10.43 1.57 -8.10
CA PRO A 94 9.72 0.33 -8.43
C PRO A 94 8.55 -0.01 -7.48
N LEU A 95 8.70 0.26 -6.18
CA LEU A 95 7.63 0.12 -5.19
C LEU A 95 6.46 1.04 -5.51
N PHE A 96 6.73 2.32 -5.76
CA PHE A 96 5.71 3.28 -6.16
C PHE A 96 5.00 2.85 -7.46
N ASP A 97 5.76 2.56 -8.52
CA ASP A 97 5.22 2.19 -9.82
C ASP A 97 4.33 0.92 -9.69
N SER A 98 4.75 -0.07 -8.89
CA SER A 98 3.98 -1.28 -8.62
C SER A 98 2.71 -1.03 -7.80
N THR A 99 2.80 -0.21 -6.74
CA THR A 99 1.64 0.17 -5.93
C THR A 99 0.63 0.99 -6.77
N GLU A 100 1.10 1.93 -7.58
CA GLU A 100 0.25 2.75 -8.44
C GLU A 100 -0.48 1.89 -9.48
N ALA A 101 0.23 0.98 -10.15
CA ALA A 101 -0.37 0.05 -11.10
C ALA A 101 -1.47 -0.80 -10.43
N ALA A 102 -1.24 -1.29 -9.21
CA ALA A 102 -2.24 -2.02 -8.45
C ALA A 102 -3.47 -1.16 -8.10
N ILE A 103 -3.28 0.10 -7.70
CA ILE A 103 -4.39 1.03 -7.43
C ILE A 103 -5.23 1.27 -8.69
N ARG A 104 -4.59 1.52 -9.84
CA ARG A 104 -5.29 1.73 -11.12
C ARG A 104 -6.16 0.53 -11.48
N GLU A 105 -5.63 -0.69 -11.34
CA GLU A 105 -6.36 -1.92 -11.62
C GLU A 105 -7.53 -2.14 -10.65
N LEU A 106 -7.34 -1.86 -9.36
CA LEU A 106 -8.43 -1.94 -8.37
C LEU A 106 -9.57 -0.99 -8.71
N ARG A 107 -9.25 0.25 -9.11
CA ARG A 107 -10.26 1.23 -9.51
C ARG A 107 -11.00 0.82 -10.78
N ARG A 108 -10.28 0.30 -11.78
CA ARG A 108 -10.89 -0.22 -13.02
C ARG A 108 -11.94 -1.30 -12.72
N ARG A 109 -11.60 -2.29 -11.89
CA ARG A 109 -12.52 -3.36 -11.49
C ARG A 109 -13.73 -2.85 -10.72
N GLN A 110 -13.59 -1.78 -9.95
CA GLN A 110 -14.70 -1.19 -9.21
C GLN A 110 -15.70 -0.51 -10.13
N ILE A 111 -15.24 0.17 -11.18
CA ILE A 111 -16.09 0.77 -12.21
C ILE A 111 -16.83 -0.33 -12.97
N GLU A 112 -16.11 -1.36 -13.44
CA GLU A 112 -16.71 -2.50 -14.16
C GLU A 112 -17.75 -3.27 -13.32
N ALA A 113 -17.57 -3.32 -12.00
CA ALA A 113 -18.51 -3.96 -11.07
C ALA A 113 -19.74 -3.08 -10.75
N GLN A 114 -19.69 -1.77 -11.01
CA GLN A 114 -20.81 -0.85 -10.82
C GLN A 114 -21.72 -0.74 -12.05
N GLU A 115 -21.22 -1.13 -13.24
CA GLU A 115 -21.97 -1.12 -14.51
C GLU A 115 -22.72 -2.43 -14.79
N ARG A 116 -22.64 -3.42 -13.87
CA ARG A 116 -23.38 -4.70 -13.92
C ARG A 116 -24.51 -4.71 -12.91
#